data_AF-A0AAJ2BG69-F1
#
_entry.id   AF-A0AAJ2BG69-F1
#
_cell.length_a   1.000
_cell.length_b   1.000
_cell.length_c   1.000
_cell.angle_alpha   90.00
_cell.angle_beta   90.00
_cell.angle_gamma   90.00
#
_symmetry.space_group_name_H-M   'P 1'
#
loop_
_entity.id
_entity.type
_entity.pdbx_description
1 polymer ?
#
loop_
_entity_poly.entity_id
_entity_poly.type
_entity_poly.pdbx_seq_one_letter_code
_entity_poly.pdbx_strand_id
1 'polypeptide(L)'
;MDKLVYQLDHAGFYLGETVADASPLDPGVYLLPARCVETPPPTTWEDSQWPRWDGSAWRLVNRPKAFAAEDPVDKLKAFLAANPDVARLIGTA
;
A
#
# COMPACT_ATOMS: atom_id res chain seq x y z
N MET A 1 7.50 -5.49 29.79
CA MET A 1 8.21 -6.17 28.69
C MET A 1 7.18 -6.23 27.60
N ASP A 2 7.46 -5.62 26.45
CA ASP A 2 6.44 -5.34 25.46
C ASP A 2 6.57 -6.37 24.33
N LYS A 3 5.45 -6.74 23.71
CA LYS A 3 5.42 -7.76 22.65
C LYS A 3 5.33 -7.10 21.29
N LEU A 4 6.24 -7.45 20.37
CA LEU A 4 6.19 -7.00 18.98
C LEU A 4 4.94 -7.53 18.29
N VAL A 5 4.21 -6.63 17.63
CA VAL A 5 3.00 -6.93 16.85
C VAL A 5 2.97 -6.06 15.59
N TYR A 6 2.10 -6.40 14.64
CA TYR A 6 2.11 -5.84 13.28
C TYR A 6 0.81 -5.10 13.00
N GLN A 7 0.90 -3.81 12.74
CA GLN A 7 -0.23 -2.90 12.57
C GLN A 7 -0.82 -3.00 11.15
N LEU A 8 -2.15 -2.97 11.08
CA LEU A 8 -2.93 -3.01 9.85
C LEU A 8 -3.75 -1.72 9.64
N ASP A 9 -3.88 -1.30 8.39
CA ASP A 9 -4.83 -0.27 7.96
C ASP A 9 -6.27 -0.80 7.94
N HIS A 10 -7.27 0.05 7.65
CA HIS A 10 -8.69 -0.29 7.57
C HIS A 10 -9.05 -1.50 6.69
N ALA A 11 -8.31 -1.73 5.61
CA ALA A 11 -8.51 -2.81 4.67
C ALA A 11 -7.68 -4.08 4.97
N GLY A 12 -6.82 -4.04 6.00
CA GLY A 12 -5.97 -5.16 6.43
C GLY A 12 -4.56 -5.11 5.85
N PHE A 13 -4.13 -4.00 5.25
CA PHE A 13 -2.76 -3.86 4.72
C PHE A 13 -1.76 -3.57 5.82
N TYR A 14 -0.56 -4.14 5.68
CA TYR A 14 0.54 -3.92 6.61
C TYR A 14 0.98 -2.45 6.60
N LEU A 15 1.08 -1.85 7.80
CA LEU A 15 1.57 -0.49 8.02
C LEU A 15 2.94 -0.44 8.68
N GLY A 16 3.25 -1.39 9.57
CA GLY A 16 4.51 -1.39 10.31
C GLY A 16 4.44 -2.20 11.60
N GLU A 17 5.56 -2.17 12.31
CA GLU A 17 5.71 -2.79 13.62
C GLU A 17 5.23 -1.85 14.73
N THR A 18 4.66 -2.42 15.77
CA THR A 18 4.34 -1.72 17.02
C THR A 18 4.42 -2.70 18.19
N VAL A 19 4.06 -2.26 19.38
CA VAL A 19 4.14 -3.06 20.60
C VAL A 19 2.78 -3.22 21.27
N ALA A 20 2.55 -4.41 21.82
CA ALA A 20 1.44 -4.72 22.70
C ALA A 20 1.94 -4.69 24.16
N ASP A 21 1.19 -4.01 25.01
CA ASP A 21 1.50 -3.90 26.43
C ASP A 21 1.11 -5.18 27.18
N ALA A 22 1.86 -5.54 28.22
CA ALA A 22 1.48 -6.62 29.10
C ALA A 22 0.24 -6.25 29.93
N SER A 23 -0.67 -7.21 30.13
CA SER A 23 -1.84 -7.03 30.99
C SER A 23 -1.38 -6.84 32.45
N PRO A 24 -1.82 -5.77 33.13
CA PRO A 24 -1.53 -5.58 34.55
C PRO A 24 -2.30 -6.57 35.45
N LEU A 25 -3.38 -7.18 34.94
CA LEU A 25 -4.23 -8.10 35.69
C LEU A 25 -3.84 -9.57 35.49
N ASP A 26 -3.33 -9.91 34.30
CA ASP A 26 -3.06 -11.29 33.89
C ASP A 26 -1.60 -11.44 33.42
N PRO A 27 -0.69 -11.89 34.30
CA PRO A 27 0.70 -12.11 33.94
C PRO A 27 0.85 -13.03 32.71
N GLY A 28 1.53 -12.54 31.68
CA GLY A 28 1.77 -13.27 30.43
C GLY A 28 0.73 -13.02 29.33
N VAL A 29 -0.37 -12.33 29.63
CA VAL A 29 -1.34 -11.87 28.62
C VAL A 29 -0.90 -10.50 28.09
N TYR A 30 -1.08 -10.26 26.80
CA TYR A 30 -0.75 -8.99 26.14
C TYR A 30 -2.00 -8.35 25.53
N LEU A 31 -2.11 -7.03 25.70
CA LEU A 31 -3.23 -6.23 25.21
C LEU A 31 -2.93 -5.80 23.77
N LEU A 32 -3.52 -6.50 22.81
CA LEU A 32 -3.29 -6.25 21.40
C LEU A 32 -3.92 -4.90 21.00
N PRO A 33 -3.15 -3.95 20.44
CA PRO A 33 -3.70 -2.69 19.96
C PRO A 33 -4.72 -2.92 18.84
N ALA A 34 -5.56 -1.92 18.62
CA ALA A 34 -6.55 -1.98 17.56
C ALA A 34 -5.88 -2.25 16.22
N ARG A 35 -6.39 -3.25 15.51
CA ARG A 35 -5.93 -3.65 14.17
C ARG A 35 -4.49 -4.14 14.12
N CYS A 36 -4.01 -4.77 15.17
CA CYS A 36 -2.75 -5.49 15.15
C CYS A 36 -2.95 -7.00 14.99
N VAL A 37 -1.93 -7.67 14.46
CA VAL A 37 -1.79 -9.12 14.47
C VAL A 37 -0.42 -9.50 15.02
N GLU A 38 -0.31 -10.68 15.62
CA GLU A 38 0.95 -11.16 16.19
C GLU A 38 1.81 -11.92 15.16
N THR A 39 1.18 -12.39 14.07
CA THR A 39 1.87 -13.14 13.02
C THR A 39 2.70 -12.16 12.17
N PRO A 40 4.02 -12.40 12.01
CA PRO A 40 4.87 -11.53 11.19
C PRO A 40 4.47 -11.55 9.72
N PRO A 41 4.52 -10.40 9.02
CA PRO A 41 4.38 -10.37 7.58
C PRO A 41 5.56 -11.09 6.90
N PRO A 42 5.46 -11.39 5.59
CA PRO A 42 6.63 -11.81 4.81
C PRO A 42 7.77 -10.80 4.97
N THR A 43 9.03 -11.24 4.95
CA THR A 43 10.18 -10.33 5.13
C THR A 43 10.53 -9.54 3.86
N THR A 44 10.14 -10.03 2.69
CA THR A 44 10.38 -9.39 1.39
C THR A 44 9.19 -9.60 0.45
N TRP A 45 8.99 -8.66 -0.46
CA TRP A 45 8.00 -8.71 -1.53
C TRP A 45 8.40 -7.78 -2.67
N GLU A 46 7.81 -7.97 -3.85
CA GLU A 46 8.03 -7.08 -4.99
C GLU A 46 7.35 -5.71 -4.75
N ASP A 47 7.88 -4.62 -5.33
CA ASP A 47 7.26 -3.30 -5.18
C ASP A 47 5.82 -3.22 -5.75
N SER A 48 5.53 -4.10 -6.72
CA SER A 48 4.21 -4.30 -7.32
C SER A 48 3.19 -4.94 -6.37
N GLN A 49 3.64 -5.46 -5.23
CA GLN A 49 2.85 -6.20 -4.25
C GLN A 49 2.86 -5.50 -2.89
N TRP A 50 1.87 -5.83 -2.07
CA TRP A 50 1.81 -5.39 -0.68
C TRP A 50 1.20 -6.49 0.20
N PRO A 51 1.74 -6.75 1.41
CA PRO A 51 1.14 -7.69 2.35
C PRO A 51 -0.22 -7.19 2.87
N ARG A 52 -1.20 -8.08 2.83
CA ARG A 52 -2.54 -7.87 3.37
C ARG A 52 -2.95 -9.07 4.23
N TRP A 53 -3.43 -8.82 5.43
CA TRP A 53 -4.00 -9.83 6.30
C TRP A 53 -5.43 -10.18 5.85
N ASP A 54 -5.69 -11.47 5.65
CA ASP A 54 -7.03 -11.97 5.23
C ASP A 54 -7.93 -12.40 6.39
N GLY A 55 -7.49 -12.20 7.63
CA GLY A 55 -8.15 -12.68 8.84
C GLY A 55 -7.49 -13.93 9.42
N SER A 56 -6.70 -14.66 8.62
CA SER A 56 -6.02 -15.89 9.03
C SER A 56 -4.53 -15.94 8.66
N ALA A 57 -4.15 -15.33 7.54
CA ALA A 57 -2.81 -15.37 7.00
C ALA A 57 -2.49 -14.10 6.20
N TRP A 58 -1.19 -13.88 5.99
CA TRP A 58 -0.71 -12.85 5.08
C TRP A 58 -0.84 -13.31 3.63
N ARG A 59 -1.37 -12.41 2.79
CA ARG A 59 -1.43 -12.56 1.33
C ARG A 59 -0.70 -11.39 0.69
N LEU A 60 0.17 -11.68 -0.26
CA LEU A 60 0.71 -10.67 -1.16
C LEU A 60 -0.34 -10.35 -2.22
N VAL A 61 -0.81 -9.11 -2.24
CA VAL A 61 -1.77 -8.63 -3.24
C VAL A 61 -1.16 -7.51 -4.05
N ASN A 62 -1.69 -7.23 -5.24
CA ASN A 62 -1.19 -6.13 -6.05
C ASN A 62 -1.36 -4.80 -5.30
N ARG A 63 -0.26 -4.08 -5.15
CA ARG A 63 -0.30 -2.69 -4.72
C ARG A 63 -1.00 -1.91 -5.84
N PRO A 64 -2.04 -1.11 -5.54
CA PRO A 64 -2.56 -0.17 -6.52
C PRO A 64 -1.38 0.69 -6.99
N LYS A 65 -1.02 0.58 -8.26
CA LYS A 65 -0.08 1.53 -8.84
C LYS A 65 -0.76 2.88 -8.73
N ALA A 66 -0.16 3.80 -8.00
CA ALA A 66 -0.45 5.20 -8.26
C ALA A 66 -0.25 5.35 -9.78
N PHE A 67 -1.29 5.77 -10.50
CA PHE A 67 -1.08 6.21 -11.86
C PHE A 67 -0.07 7.34 -11.73
N ALA A 68 1.18 7.08 -12.11
CA ALA A 68 2.13 8.16 -12.28
C ALA A 68 1.40 9.12 -13.22
N ALA A 69 1.20 10.35 -12.78
CA ALA A 69 0.72 11.38 -13.68
C ALA A 69 1.79 11.43 -14.78
N GLU A 70 1.47 10.87 -15.96
CA GLU A 70 2.31 11.06 -17.13
C GLU A 70 2.55 12.56 -17.26
N ASP A 71 3.79 12.94 -17.58
CA ASP A 71 4.10 14.35 -17.80
C ASP A 71 3.08 14.90 -18.81
N PRO A 72 2.32 15.95 -18.45
CA PRO A 72 1.24 16.44 -19.29
C PRO A 72 1.71 16.86 -20.69
N VAL A 73 2.97 17.31 -20.81
CA VAL A 73 3.57 17.69 -22.09
C VAL A 73 3.85 16.46 -22.93
N ASP A 74 4.39 15.39 -22.35
CA ASP A 74 4.65 14.15 -23.09
C ASP A 74 3.35 13.47 -23.51
N LYS A 75 2.33 13.49 -22.66
CA LYS A 75 0.98 13.04 -23.02
C LYS A 75 0.40 13.86 -24.18
N LEU A 76 0.55 15.18 -24.15
CA LEU A 76 0.09 16.05 -25.22
C LEU A 76 0.85 15.80 -26.53
N LYS A 77 2.18 15.65 -26.48
CA LYS A 77 3.00 15.32 -27.66
C LYS A 77 2.55 14.01 -28.30
N ALA A 78 2.37 12.96 -27.49
CA ALA A 78 1.91 11.65 -27.96
C ALA A 78 0.52 11.76 -28.62
N PHE A 79 -0.39 12.51 -27.99
CA PHE A 79 -1.72 12.75 -28.54
C PHE A 79 -1.67 13.49 -29.88
N LEU A 80 -0.90 14.57 -30.00
CA LEU A 80 -0.79 15.33 -31.25
C LEU A 80 -0.11 14.53 -32.37
N ALA A 81 0.89 13.70 -32.03
CA ALA A 81 1.52 12.81 -32.99
C ALA A 81 0.53 11.75 -33.54
N ALA A 82 -0.37 11.25 -32.69
CA ALA A 82 -1.41 10.31 -33.09
C ALA A 82 -2.58 10.97 -33.85
N ASN A 83 -2.76 12.29 -33.73
CA ASN A 83 -3.88 13.05 -34.29
C ASN A 83 -3.37 14.28 -35.09
N PRO A 84 -2.85 14.08 -36.33
CA PRO A 84 -2.22 15.14 -37.12
C PRO A 84 -3.21 16.19 -37.65
N ASP A 85 -4.49 15.88 -37.73
CA ASP A 85 -5.57 16.83 -37.98
C ASP A 85 -5.77 17.80 -36.81
N VAL A 86 -5.77 17.30 -35.57
CA VAL A 86 -5.84 18.14 -34.36
C VAL A 86 -4.59 19.02 -34.25
N ALA A 87 -3.41 18.47 -34.53
CA ALA A 87 -2.16 19.24 -34.55
C ALA A 87 -2.19 20.39 -35.58
N ARG A 88 -2.77 20.15 -36.77
CA ARG A 88 -2.94 21.20 -37.79
C ARG A 88 -3.93 22.26 -37.36
N LEU A 89 -5.03 21.88 -36.72
CA LEU A 89 -6.07 22.81 -36.24
C LEU A 89 -5.51 23.82 -35.24
N ILE A 90 -4.64 23.38 -34.32
CA ILE A 90 -4.07 24.27 -33.29
C ILE A 90 -2.89 25.11 -33.81
N GLY A 91 -2.20 24.66 -34.87
CA GLY A 91 -1.04 25.35 -35.45
C GLY A 91 -1.36 26.35 -36.58
N THR A 92 -2.63 26.54 -36.92
CA THR A 92 -3.10 27.49 -37.94
C THR A 92 -3.65 28.80 -37.37
N ALA A 93 -3.43 29.05 -36.08
CA ALA A 93 -3.70 30.33 -35.41
C ALA A 93 -2.43 31.19 -35.30
#